data_AF-A0A353VDH9-F1
#
_entry.id   AF-A0A353VDH9-F1
#
_cell.length_a   1.000
_cell.length_b   1.000
_cell.length_c   1.000
_cell.angle_alpha   90.00
_cell.angle_beta   90.00
_cell.angle_gamma   90.00
#
_symmetry.space_group_name_H-M   'P 1'
#
loop_
_entity.id
_entity.type
_entity.pdbx_description
1 polymer ?
#
loop_
_entity_poly.entity_id
_entity_poly.type
_entity_poly.pdbx_seq_one_letter_code
_entity_poly.pdbx_strand_id
1 'polypeptide(L)'
;LLVLGLMMVGYLGGGSMTKGLMMAALGLLLGMVGLDPIMGSPRFTYGVFKLSEGFEFVLVAMGLFGIGEVLVNVERSTVPEVLKTRIRGLLASREEWRGGGPP
;
A
#
# COMPACT_ATOMS: atom_id res chain seq x y z
N LEU A 1 -19.44 24.83 -5.66
CA LEU A 1 -18.79 23.83 -6.55
C LEU A 1 -18.08 22.73 -5.75
N LEU A 2 -17.22 23.03 -4.78
CA LEU A 2 -16.54 22.02 -3.93
C LEU A 2 -17.49 21.00 -3.28
N VAL A 3 -18.59 21.46 -2.69
CA VAL A 3 -19.57 20.58 -2.03
C VAL A 3 -20.20 19.59 -3.01
N LEU A 4 -20.56 20.05 -4.21
CA LEU A 4 -21.12 19.19 -5.27
C LEU A 4 -20.08 18.17 -5.75
N GLY A 5 -18.81 18.58 -5.93
CA GLY A 5 -17.72 17.67 -6.26
C GLY A 5 -17.49 16.61 -5.18
N LEU A 6 -17.55 17.00 -3.91
CA LEU A 6 -17.39 16.09 -2.78
C LEU A 6 -18.54 15.06 -2.69
N MET A 7 -19.77 15.49 -2.99
CA MET A 7 -20.91 14.58 -3.12
C MET A 7 -20.71 13.57 -4.25
N MET A 8 -20.18 14.01 -5.39
CA MET A 8 -19.91 13.14 -6.54
C MET A 8 -18.84 12.09 -6.22
N VAL A 9 -17.77 12.46 -5.51
CA VAL A 9 -16.74 11.53 -5.01
C VAL A 9 -17.33 10.49 -4.07
N GLY A 10 -18.18 10.90 -3.14
CA GLY A 10 -18.89 9.98 -2.24
C GLY A 10 -19.81 9.01 -2.98
N TYR A 11 -20.43 9.46 -4.07
CA TYR A 11 -21.36 8.66 -4.88
C TYR A 11 -20.64 7.66 -5.80
N LEU A 12 -19.52 8.03 -6.44
CA LEU A 12 -18.79 7.16 -7.36
C LEU A 12 -18.12 5.95 -6.68
N GLY A 13 -17.91 5.99 -5.37
CA GLY A 13 -17.21 4.95 -4.63
C GLY A 13 -17.92 3.59 -4.56
N GLY A 14 -19.14 3.46 -5.10
CA GLY A 14 -19.88 2.18 -5.24
C GLY A 14 -20.28 1.48 -3.94
N GLY A 15 -19.84 2.00 -2.79
CA GLY A 15 -20.11 1.46 -1.46
C GLY A 15 -20.82 2.45 -0.55
N SER A 16 -20.40 2.50 0.72
CA SER A 16 -20.99 3.40 1.72
C SER A 16 -20.60 4.86 1.46
N MET A 17 -21.59 5.72 1.18
CA MET A 17 -21.38 7.14 0.93
C MET A 17 -20.69 7.85 2.10
N THR A 18 -20.98 7.46 3.35
CA THR A 18 -20.31 8.02 4.53
C THR A 18 -18.83 7.66 4.57
N LYS A 19 -18.45 6.43 4.21
CA LYS A 19 -17.03 6.04 4.09
C LYS A 19 -16.33 6.85 2.99
N GLY A 20 -16.97 7.01 1.84
CA GLY A 20 -16.43 7.84 0.74
C GLY A 20 -16.20 9.29 1.17
N LEU A 21 -17.16 9.89 1.86
CA LEU A 21 -17.04 11.25 2.37
C LEU A 21 -15.95 11.39 3.45
N MET A 22 -15.83 10.41 4.36
CA MET A 22 -14.75 10.38 5.35
C MET A 22 -13.37 10.28 4.69
N MET A 23 -13.20 9.44 3.67
CA MET A 23 -11.94 9.33 2.94
C MET A 23 -11.60 10.59 2.16
N ALA A 24 -12.60 11.24 1.56
CA ALA A 24 -12.42 12.52 0.87
C ALA A 24 -12.02 13.63 1.85
N ALA A 25 -12.66 13.70 3.03
CA ALA A 25 -12.28 14.63 4.09
C ALA A 25 -10.84 14.39 4.57
N LEU A 26 -10.45 13.13 4.78
CA LEU A 26 -9.08 12.75 5.14
C LEU A 26 -8.08 13.23 4.07
N GLY A 27 -8.37 12.99 2.79
CA GLY A 27 -7.53 13.45 1.69
C GLY A 27 -7.38 14.98 1.63
N LEU A 28 -8.47 15.71 1.88
CA LEU A 28 -8.45 17.17 1.97
C LEU A 28 -7.61 17.67 3.14
N LEU A 29 -7.72 17.03 4.32
CA LEU A 29 -6.90 17.36 5.49
C LEU A 29 -5.40 17.17 5.18
N LEU A 30 -5.03 16.06 4.54
CA LEU A 30 -3.65 15.80 4.13
C LEU A 30 -3.17 16.79 3.07
N GLY A 31 -4.03 17.16 2.11
CA GLY A 31 -3.71 18.13 1.06
C GLY A 31 -3.57 19.58 1.54
N MET A 32 -4.00 19.92 2.77
CA MET A 32 -3.80 21.25 3.35
C MET A 32 -2.39 21.47 3.91
N VAL A 33 -1.58 20.42 4.05
CA VAL A 33 -0.20 20.51 4.54
C VAL A 33 0.67 21.16 3.46
N GLY A 34 1.34 22.27 3.79
CA GLY A 34 2.24 22.98 2.87
C GLY A 34 2.17 24.49 2.98
N LEU A 35 2.76 25.18 2.01
CA LEU A 35 2.65 26.63 1.87
C LEU A 35 1.33 27.02 1.22
N ASP A 36 0.65 28.01 1.80
CA ASP A 36 -0.49 28.64 1.14
C ASP A 36 -0.02 29.36 -0.14
N PRO A 37 -0.61 29.07 -1.32
CA PRO A 37 -0.15 29.63 -2.60
C PRO A 37 -0.42 31.13 -2.77
N ILE A 38 -1.30 31.72 -1.95
CA ILE A 38 -1.67 33.13 -1.99
C ILE A 38 -0.84 33.92 -0.97
N MET A 39 -0.82 33.45 0.28
CA MET A 39 -0.20 34.17 1.40
C MET A 39 1.23 33.74 1.70
N GLY A 40 1.69 32.60 1.18
CA GLY A 40 3.01 32.05 1.50
C GLY A 40 3.18 31.62 2.96
N SER A 41 2.09 31.59 3.74
CA SER A 41 2.12 31.15 5.13
C SER A 41 2.15 29.63 5.21
N PRO A 42 3.04 29.03 6.02
CA PRO A 42 3.06 27.58 6.21
C PRO A 42 1.82 27.11 6.98
N ARG A 43 1.17 26.06 6.48
CA ARG A 43 0.02 25.40 7.10
C ARG A 43 0.38 23.97 7.45
N PHE A 44 0.19 23.62 8.73
CA PHE A 44 0.41 22.27 9.23
C PHE A 44 1.83 21.70 8.98
N THR A 45 2.84 22.57 8.81
CA THR A 45 4.24 22.14 8.62
C THR A 45 5.01 21.93 9.93
N TYR A 46 4.51 22.49 11.04
CA TYR A 46 5.05 22.32 12.40
C TYR A 46 6.57 22.54 12.55
N GLY A 47 7.15 23.43 11.74
CA GLY A 47 8.59 23.73 11.76
C GLY A 47 9.47 22.78 10.94
N VAL A 48 8.88 21.78 10.27
CA VAL A 48 9.61 20.88 9.37
C VAL A 48 9.61 21.47 7.97
N PHE A 49 10.78 21.90 7.48
CA PHE A 49 10.90 22.55 6.17
C PHE A 49 10.40 21.67 5.01
N LYS A 50 10.65 20.35 5.07
CA LYS A 50 10.22 19.40 4.03
C LYS A 50 8.69 19.37 3.86
N LEU A 51 7.91 19.66 4.90
CA LEU A 51 6.45 19.71 4.80
C LEU A 51 5.95 20.97 4.08
N SER A 52 6.82 21.96 3.82
CA SER A 52 6.43 23.18 3.10
C SER A 52 6.00 22.90 1.65
N GLU A 53 6.58 21.85 1.05
CA GLU A 53 6.20 21.34 -0.27
C GLU A 53 4.98 20.41 -0.22
N GLY A 54 4.48 20.13 0.98
CA GLY A 54 3.39 19.19 1.22
C GLY A 54 3.81 17.73 1.08
N PHE A 55 2.83 16.86 0.88
CA PHE A 55 3.09 15.44 0.62
C PHE A 55 3.24 15.17 -0.88
N GLU A 56 4.31 14.47 -1.26
CA GLU A 56 4.43 13.95 -2.62
C GLU A 56 3.38 12.87 -2.88
N PHE A 57 2.56 13.07 -3.92
CA PHE A 57 1.50 12.14 -4.29
C PHE A 57 2.02 10.72 -4.50
N VAL A 58 3.18 10.56 -5.16
CA VAL A 58 3.78 9.25 -5.44
C VAL A 58 4.13 8.52 -4.14
N LEU A 59 4.76 9.20 -3.17
CA LEU A 59 5.10 8.59 -1.88
C LEU A 59 3.85 8.17 -1.11
N VAL A 60 2.81 9.03 -1.08
CA VAL A 60 1.55 8.71 -0.39
C VAL A 60 0.86 7.51 -1.04
N ALA A 61 0.78 7.49 -2.37
CA ALA A 61 0.20 6.38 -3.11
C ALA A 61 0.95 5.07 -2.90
N MET A 62 2.29 5.09 -2.97
CA MET A 62 3.14 3.93 -2.70
C MET A 62 2.96 3.42 -1.26
N GLY A 63 2.92 4.32 -0.28
CA GLY A 63 2.73 3.96 1.12
C GLY A 63 1.35 3.35 1.38
N LEU A 64 0.29 3.95 0.84
CA LEU A 64 -1.07 3.43 0.99
C LEU A 64 -1.24 2.05 0.34
N PHE A 65 -0.65 1.85 -0.84
CA PHE A 65 -0.63 0.55 -1.50
C PHE A 65 0.14 -0.49 -0.69
N GLY A 66 1.34 -0.15 -0.21
CA GLY A 66 2.15 -1.05 0.62
C GLY A 66 1.44 -1.47 1.91
N ILE A 67 0.80 -0.53 2.60
CA ILE A 67 -0.02 -0.83 3.78
C ILE A 67 -1.19 -1.75 3.42
N GLY A 68 -1.88 -1.48 2.30
CA GLY A 68 -2.97 -2.32 1.81
C GLY A 68 -2.53 -3.77 1.55
N GLU A 69 -1.43 -3.96 0.84
CA GLU A 69 -0.85 -5.29 0.58
C GLU A 69 -0.45 -6.01 1.86
N VAL A 70 0.17 -5.31 2.83
CA VAL A 70 0.53 -5.91 4.12
C VAL A 70 -0.71 -6.35 4.89
N LEU A 71 -1.75 -5.52 4.96
CA LEU A 71 -3.00 -5.86 5.64
C LEU A 71 -3.68 -7.07 4.99
N VAL A 72 -3.74 -7.11 3.66
CA VAL A 72 -4.29 -8.24 2.90
C VAL A 72 -3.46 -9.50 3.12
N ASN A 73 -2.13 -9.40 3.16
CA ASN A 73 -1.24 -10.53 3.40
C ASN A 73 -1.41 -11.12 4.80
N VAL A 74 -1.56 -10.27 5.81
CA VAL A 74 -1.82 -10.69 7.21
C VAL A 74 -3.19 -11.38 7.32
N GLU A 75 -4.23 -10.83 6.69
CA GLU A 75 -5.55 -11.47 6.65
C GLU A 75 -5.49 -12.84 5.95
N ARG A 76 -4.68 -12.96 4.90
CA ARG A 76 -4.47 -14.19 4.12
C ARG A 76 -3.40 -15.12 4.69
N SER A 77 -2.95 -14.94 5.94
CA SER A 77 -2.09 -15.94 6.60
C SER A 77 -2.84 -17.25 6.85
N THR A 78 -3.12 -17.97 5.77
CA THR A 78 -3.19 -19.42 5.76
C THR A 78 -1.88 -19.89 6.38
N VAL A 79 -1.95 -20.62 7.49
CA VAL A 79 -0.82 -21.33 8.09
C VAL A 79 0.04 -21.84 6.94
N PRO A 80 1.31 -21.41 6.79
CA PRO A 80 2.14 -21.93 5.72
C PRO A 80 2.08 -23.43 5.88
N GLU A 81 1.41 -24.10 4.94
CA GLU A 81 1.38 -25.54 4.89
C GLU A 81 2.83 -25.86 4.56
N VAL A 82 3.63 -26.09 5.61
CA VAL A 82 5.03 -26.46 5.53
C VAL A 82 5.03 -27.56 4.50
N LEU A 83 5.52 -27.23 3.31
CA LEU A 83 5.48 -28.09 2.15
C LEU A 83 6.12 -29.39 2.62
N LYS A 84 5.26 -30.36 2.99
CA LYS A 84 5.62 -31.75 3.15
C LYS A 84 5.77 -32.30 1.73
N THR A 85 6.50 -31.58 0.87
CA THR A 85 7.27 -32.21 -0.18
C THR A 85 8.24 -33.09 0.57
N ARG A 86 7.79 -34.33 0.82
CA ARG A 86 8.67 -35.46 1.00
C ARG A 86 9.69 -35.33 -0.11
N ILE A 87 10.90 -34.88 0.23
CA ILE A 87 12.02 -34.76 -0.70
C ILE A 87 12.39 -36.19 -1.07
N ARG A 88 11.60 -36.78 -1.97
CA ARG A 88 11.84 -38.07 -2.60
C ARG A 88 12.88 -37.79 -3.68
N GLY A 89 14.13 -37.94 -3.30
CA GLY A 89 15.27 -37.68 -4.16
C GLY A 89 16.56 -37.30 -3.43
N LEU A 90 16.52 -37.07 -2.11
CA LEU A 90 17.73 -36.77 -1.33
C LEU A 90 18.71 -37.95 -1.24
N LEU A 91 18.22 -39.17 -1.47
CA LEU A 91 19.07 -40.35 -1.65
C LEU A 91 19.17 -40.61 -3.15
N ALA A 92 20.23 -40.09 -3.77
CA ALA A 92 20.66 -40.54 -5.09
C ALA A 92 20.61 -42.07 -5.12
N SER A 93 19.87 -42.63 -6.08
CA SER A 93 19.75 -44.08 -6.20
C SER A 93 21.15 -44.64 -6.39
N ARG A 94 21.50 -45.69 -5.64
CA ARG A 94 22.81 -46.37 -5.72
C ARG A 94 23.21 -46.82 -7.13
N GLU A 95 22.27 -46.78 -8.07
CA GLU A 95 22.47 -47.05 -9.49
C GLU A 95 23.11 -45.88 -10.24
N GLU A 96 22.87 -44.63 -9.83
CA GLU A 96 23.49 -43.41 -10.39
C GLU A 96 25.00 -43.33 -10.05
N TRP A 97 25.40 -43.90 -8.91
CA TRP A 97 26.82 -44.03 -8.53
C TRP A 97 27.58 -45.12 -9.27
N ARG A 98 26.91 -46.05 -9.96
CA ARG A 98 27.57 -47.16 -10.67
C ARG A 98 27.56 -47.00 -12.20
N GLY A 99 26.88 -45.98 -12.71
CA GLY A 99 26.67 -45.78 -14.14
C GLY A 99 27.04 -44.39 -14.62
N GLY A 100 28.32 -44.03 -14.56
CA GLY A 100 28.89 -42.92 -15.34
C GLY A 100 28.58 -41.51 -14.81
N GLY A 101 29.58 -40.63 -14.86
CA GLY A 101 29.48 -39.25 -14.41
C GLY A 101 28.47 -38.40 -15.20
N PRO A 102 28.25 -37.14 -14.77
CA PRO A 102 27.33 -36.22 -15.44
C PRO A 102 27.77 -35.99 -16.90
N PRO A 103 26.83 -35.62 -17.81
CA PRO A 103 27.11 -35.44 -19.24
C PRO A 103 28.24 -34.45 -19.51
#